data_AF-A0A183IDA6-F1
#
_entry.id   AF-A0A183IDA6-F1
#
_cell.length_a   1.000
_cell.length_b   1.000
_cell.length_c   1.000
_cell.angle_alpha   90.00
_cell.angle_beta   90.00
_cell.angle_gamma   90.00
#
_symmetry.space_group_name_H-M   'P 1'
#
loop_
_entity.id
_entity.type
_entity.pdbx_description
1 polymer ?
#
loop_
_entity_poly.entity_id
_entity_poly.type
_entity_poly.pdbx_seq_one_letter_code
_entity_poly.pdbx_strand_id
1 'polypeptide(L)'
;MDTEIDWNAYMQEAEGFLNGSRDYSVLKELHLVSYKAKTYPAGHEYVFSAFYFVTDRGRNLRFGQYIFAALYLLTLAIVFRIYDKCRAVPPYVLIFMCCTSYRIHSIYVLRMFNDPVAMALLYASVLLFLKQRWTYGCILYSLAVSVKMNVLLFAPALFVLLLVSVGYCRTFINICCCAFVQLLLGLPFLLTNPVSYVTRAFNFGRVFMHKWTVNWRFLPEEAFVNSWFHMILLAMHGSFLLWFAATKWLRYVRVCLCPIFRCNLSLHFAVIHYFFTFQEILFAMFTSNFIGIAFSRTLHYQFYVWYYHTLPFLFWKTSYSSVVRYKEFEATLVVICYKIVPVHQEVKHPFSPRLPIV
;
A
#
# COMPACT_ATOMS: atom_id res chain seq x y z
N MET A 1 -7.27 15.06 18.34
CA MET A 1 -5.89 15.24 18.81
C MET A 1 -4.85 14.56 17.91
N ASP A 2 -5.10 13.38 17.30
CA ASP A 2 -4.10 12.75 16.41
C ASP A 2 -3.97 13.36 14.99
N THR A 3 -4.98 14.10 14.50
CA THR A 3 -5.01 14.68 13.14
C THR A 3 -3.86 15.64 12.88
N GLU A 4 -3.52 16.44 13.89
CA GLU A 4 -2.53 17.50 13.79
C GLU A 4 -1.12 16.96 13.68
N ILE A 5 -0.82 15.83 14.31
CA ILE A 5 0.58 15.37 14.45
C ILE A 5 1.17 14.99 13.09
N ASP A 6 0.50 14.11 12.34
CA ASP A 6 1.03 13.65 11.05
C ASP A 6 0.82 14.70 9.94
N TRP A 7 -0.31 15.44 9.94
CA TRP A 7 -0.51 16.54 8.98
C TRP A 7 0.53 17.64 9.13
N ASN A 8 0.79 18.11 10.35
CA ASN A 8 1.79 19.14 10.60
C ASN A 8 3.19 18.65 10.22
N ALA A 9 3.51 17.38 10.47
CA ALA A 9 4.77 16.80 10.04
C ALA A 9 4.92 16.85 8.50
N TYR A 10 3.87 16.50 7.74
CA TYR A 10 3.92 16.59 6.28
C TYR A 10 4.00 18.03 5.77
N MET A 11 3.32 18.98 6.42
CA MET A 11 3.39 20.39 6.05
C MET A 11 4.78 20.99 6.34
N GLN A 12 5.44 20.57 7.42
CA GLN A 12 6.83 20.95 7.74
C GLN A 12 7.83 20.37 6.72
N GLU A 13 7.65 19.11 6.33
CA GLU A 13 8.50 18.47 5.30
C GLU A 13 8.35 19.20 3.95
N ALA A 14 7.11 19.49 3.54
CA ALA A 14 6.81 20.27 2.35
C ALA A 14 7.40 21.69 2.42
N GLU A 15 7.30 22.38 3.55
CA GLU A 15 7.91 23.70 3.74
C GLU A 15 9.44 23.65 3.61
N GLY A 16 10.09 22.64 4.21
CA GLY A 16 11.53 22.42 4.07
C GLY A 16 11.93 22.23 2.60
N PHE A 17 11.18 21.43 1.86
CA PHE A 17 11.38 21.21 0.43
C PHE A 17 11.18 22.48 -0.40
N LEU A 18 10.11 23.23 -0.15
CA LEU A 18 9.78 24.49 -0.84
C LEU A 18 10.80 25.60 -0.57
N ASN A 19 11.43 25.59 0.61
CA ASN A 19 12.53 26.48 0.97
C ASN A 19 13.88 26.08 0.33
N GLY A 20 13.91 25.05 -0.52
CA GLY A 20 15.08 24.65 -1.29
C GLY A 20 15.85 23.45 -0.71
N SER A 21 15.39 22.86 0.39
CA SER A 21 16.05 21.68 0.98
C SER A 21 15.80 20.45 0.13
N ARG A 22 16.85 19.93 -0.51
CA ARG A 22 16.81 18.71 -1.33
C ARG A 22 17.63 17.55 -0.76
N ASP A 23 18.19 17.72 0.43
CA ASP A 23 18.84 16.63 1.14
C ASP A 23 17.89 16.03 2.19
N TYR A 24 17.58 14.74 2.02
CA TYR A 24 16.81 13.93 2.97
C TYR A 24 17.52 13.76 4.33
N SER A 25 18.79 14.15 4.44
CA SER A 25 19.53 14.25 5.69
C SER A 25 18.93 15.32 6.59
N VAL A 26 18.79 16.52 6.02
CA VAL A 26 18.29 17.75 6.64
C VAL A 26 16.77 17.74 6.80
N LEU A 27 16.02 17.30 5.78
CA LEU A 27 14.55 17.24 5.85
C LEU A 27 14.06 16.38 7.03
N LYS A 28 14.82 15.35 7.40
CA LYS A 28 14.53 14.49 8.55
C LYS A 28 14.76 15.20 9.89
N GLU A 29 15.73 16.11 9.96
CA GLU A 29 16.17 16.77 11.20
C GLU A 29 15.31 17.98 11.57
N LEU A 30 14.64 18.61 10.59
CA LEU A 30 13.65 19.68 10.79
C LEU A 30 12.43 19.26 11.64
N HIS A 31 12.23 17.96 11.88
CA HIS A 31 11.20 17.45 12.77
C HIS A 31 11.58 17.59 14.25
N LEU A 32 11.59 18.82 14.76
CA LEU A 32 11.93 19.12 16.17
C LEU A 32 10.97 18.52 17.22
N VAL A 33 9.86 17.88 16.82
CA VAL A 33 8.81 17.42 17.76
C VAL A 33 8.47 15.93 17.63
N SER A 34 9.04 15.19 16.67
CA SER A 34 8.61 13.80 16.43
C SER A 34 9.77 12.84 16.26
N TYR A 35 9.86 11.85 17.15
CA TYR A 35 10.61 10.57 17.03
C TYR A 35 10.27 9.73 15.75
N LYS A 36 9.60 10.33 14.78
CA LYS A 36 8.91 9.74 13.63
C LYS A 36 9.18 10.52 12.34
N ALA A 37 10.35 11.16 12.19
CA ALA A 37 10.78 11.71 10.92
C ALA A 37 10.84 10.59 9.85
N LYS A 38 9.79 10.51 9.03
CA LYS A 38 9.59 9.47 8.02
C LYS A 38 9.66 10.17 6.68
N THR A 39 10.83 10.14 6.07
CA THR A 39 10.94 10.53 4.67
C THR A 39 10.31 9.47 3.78
N TYR A 40 9.50 9.93 2.83
CA TYR A 40 8.84 9.11 1.80
C TYR A 40 9.50 9.39 0.44
N PRO A 41 9.26 8.58 -0.60
CA PRO A 41 9.81 8.87 -1.91
C PRO A 41 9.28 10.21 -2.47
N ALA A 42 9.99 10.77 -3.46
CA ALA A 42 9.81 12.15 -3.90
C ALA A 42 8.38 12.54 -4.32
N GLY A 43 7.57 11.58 -4.79
CA GLY A 43 6.17 11.82 -5.12
C GLY A 43 5.34 12.33 -3.94
N HIS A 44 5.70 11.92 -2.71
CA HIS A 44 5.08 12.45 -1.50
C HIS A 44 5.31 13.96 -1.36
N GLU A 45 6.55 14.42 -1.51
CA GLU A 45 6.92 15.84 -1.39
C GLU A 45 6.13 16.71 -2.35
N TYR A 46 6.01 16.30 -3.62
CA TYR A 46 5.26 17.07 -4.62
C TYR A 46 3.77 17.14 -4.29
N VAL A 47 3.17 16.02 -3.86
CA VAL A 47 1.75 15.98 -3.49
C VAL A 47 1.48 16.87 -2.29
N PHE A 48 2.29 16.75 -1.24
CA PHE A 48 2.07 17.52 -0.01
C PHE A 48 2.50 18.99 -0.13
N SER A 49 3.41 19.32 -1.05
CA SER A 49 3.65 20.71 -1.47
C SER A 49 2.44 21.33 -2.16
N ALA A 50 1.75 20.57 -3.03
CA ALA A 50 0.50 21.05 -3.62
C ALA A 50 -0.57 21.28 -2.55
N PHE A 51 -0.70 20.36 -1.59
CA PHE A 51 -1.60 20.52 -0.44
C PHE A 51 -1.23 21.73 0.43
N TYR A 52 0.06 21.95 0.69
CA TYR A 52 0.58 23.09 1.44
C TYR A 52 0.10 24.41 0.80
N PHE A 53 0.22 24.57 -0.52
CA PHE A 53 -0.23 25.79 -1.19
C PHE A 53 -1.74 26.01 -1.13
N VAL A 54 -2.55 24.97 -1.36
CA VAL A 54 -4.02 25.12 -1.43
C VAL A 54 -4.69 25.23 -0.05
N THR A 55 -3.99 24.86 1.03
CA THR A 55 -4.52 24.89 2.41
C THR A 55 -3.98 26.05 3.24
N ASP A 56 -3.51 27.13 2.60
CA ASP A 56 -2.86 28.27 3.28
C ASP A 56 -1.70 27.79 4.18
N ARG A 57 -0.70 27.15 3.56
CA ARG A 57 0.49 26.61 4.22
C ARG A 57 0.16 25.55 5.28
N GLY A 58 -0.90 24.77 5.06
CA GLY A 58 -1.36 23.75 6.00
C GLY A 58 -2.25 24.24 7.15
N ARG A 59 -2.52 25.54 7.26
CA ARG A 59 -3.31 26.13 8.37
C ARG A 59 -4.81 25.87 8.22
N ASN A 60 -5.32 25.81 6.99
CA ASN A 60 -6.73 25.52 6.74
C ASN A 60 -7.00 24.03 6.77
N LEU A 61 -7.05 23.48 7.99
CA LEU A 61 -7.27 22.06 8.24
C LEU A 61 -8.58 21.57 7.63
N ARG A 62 -9.67 22.36 7.74
CA ARG A 62 -10.99 22.00 7.25
C ARG A 62 -11.01 21.83 5.72
N PHE A 63 -10.31 22.69 4.99
CA PHE A 63 -10.18 22.55 3.55
C PHE A 63 -9.38 21.29 3.17
N GLY A 64 -8.28 21.01 3.89
CA GLY A 64 -7.55 19.75 3.76
C GLY A 64 -8.45 18.53 3.96
N GLN A 65 -9.31 18.55 4.99
CA GLN A 65 -10.27 17.46 5.25
C GLN A 65 -11.27 17.28 4.10
N TYR A 66 -11.72 18.36 3.45
CA TYR A 66 -12.57 18.26 2.26
C TYR A 66 -11.85 17.64 1.06
N ILE A 67 -10.58 17.99 0.83
CA ILE A 67 -9.75 17.36 -0.21
C ILE A 67 -9.65 15.85 0.06
N PHE A 68 -9.37 15.45 1.30
CA PHE A 68 -9.25 14.04 1.67
C PHE A 68 -10.59 13.30 1.67
N ALA A 69 -11.71 13.98 1.95
CA ALA A 69 -13.05 13.42 1.77
C ALA A 69 -13.35 13.16 0.29
N ALA A 70 -13.01 14.09 -0.60
CA ALA A 70 -13.14 13.90 -2.05
C ALA A 70 -12.25 12.74 -2.54
N LEU A 71 -11.01 12.66 -2.04
CA LEU A 71 -10.09 11.55 -2.33
C LEU A 71 -10.66 10.20 -1.86
N TYR A 72 -11.30 10.15 -0.68
CA TYR A 72 -11.98 8.96 -0.18
C TYR A 72 -13.09 8.49 -1.13
N LEU A 73 -13.97 9.42 -1.53
CA LEU A 73 -15.06 9.12 -2.46
C LEU A 73 -14.54 8.68 -3.84
N LEU A 74 -13.47 9.31 -4.34
CA LEU A 74 -12.81 8.91 -5.58
C LEU A 74 -12.26 7.48 -5.46
N THR A 75 -11.55 7.16 -4.38
CA THR A 75 -11.03 5.80 -4.15
C THR A 75 -12.16 4.78 -4.13
N LEU A 76 -13.25 5.05 -3.40
CA LEU A 76 -14.41 4.17 -3.37
C LEU A 76 -15.01 3.98 -4.77
N ALA A 77 -15.18 5.05 -5.55
CA ALA A 77 -15.69 4.97 -6.90
C ALA A 77 -14.82 4.06 -7.79
N ILE A 78 -13.49 4.19 -7.70
CA ILE A 78 -12.55 3.34 -8.45
C ILE A 78 -12.66 1.88 -8.00
N VAL A 79 -12.68 1.64 -6.68
CA VAL A 79 -12.84 0.29 -6.11
C VAL A 79 -14.15 -0.33 -6.60
N PHE A 80 -15.26 0.39 -6.54
CA PHE A 80 -16.55 -0.10 -7.03
C PHE A 80 -16.51 -0.46 -8.51
N ARG A 81 -15.81 0.32 -9.33
CA ARG A 81 -15.60 -0.02 -10.75
C ARG A 81 -14.73 -1.26 -10.96
N ILE A 82 -13.74 -1.50 -10.11
CA ILE A 82 -12.96 -2.74 -10.13
C ILE A 82 -13.88 -3.95 -9.84
N TYR A 83 -14.70 -3.85 -8.79
CA TYR A 83 -15.61 -4.93 -8.40
C TYR A 83 -16.73 -5.17 -9.42
N ASP A 84 -17.30 -4.11 -10.00
CA ASP A 84 -18.29 -4.15 -11.08
C ASP A 84 -17.74 -4.86 -12.33
N LYS A 85 -16.48 -4.57 -12.71
CA LYS A 85 -15.82 -5.27 -13.82
C LYS A 85 -15.59 -6.75 -13.53
N CYS A 86 -15.16 -7.06 -12.31
CA CYS A 86 -14.79 -8.41 -11.92
C CYS A 86 -15.99 -9.36 -11.74
N ARG A 87 -17.14 -8.83 -11.29
CA ARG A 87 -18.38 -9.58 -10.96
C ARG A 87 -18.17 -10.82 -10.07
N ALA A 88 -17.09 -10.86 -9.30
CA ALA A 88 -16.77 -11.99 -8.42
C ALA A 88 -17.43 -11.88 -7.04
N VAL A 89 -17.76 -10.65 -6.62
CA VAL A 89 -18.33 -10.36 -5.30
C VAL A 89 -19.72 -9.76 -5.49
N PRO A 90 -20.73 -10.21 -4.73
CA PRO A 90 -22.08 -9.66 -4.81
C PRO A 90 -22.13 -8.16 -4.45
N PRO A 91 -22.98 -7.36 -5.12
CA PRO A 91 -23.03 -5.91 -4.92
C PRO A 91 -23.32 -5.46 -3.48
N TYR A 92 -24.12 -6.20 -2.70
CA TYR A 92 -24.43 -5.81 -1.31
C TYR A 92 -23.20 -5.76 -0.41
N VAL A 93 -22.12 -6.47 -0.75
CA VAL A 93 -20.84 -6.45 0.00
C VAL A 93 -20.19 -5.07 -0.06
N LEU A 94 -20.42 -4.34 -1.16
CA LEU A 94 -19.94 -2.96 -1.33
C LEU A 94 -20.62 -2.00 -0.35
N ILE A 95 -21.88 -2.26 0.02
CA ILE A 95 -22.60 -1.48 1.05
C ILE A 95 -21.91 -1.68 2.40
N PHE A 96 -21.61 -2.94 2.77
CA PHE A 96 -20.86 -3.23 3.99
C PHE A 96 -19.46 -2.61 3.97
N MET A 97 -18.77 -2.60 2.82
CA MET A 97 -17.47 -1.93 2.67
C MET A 97 -17.56 -0.42 2.93
N CYS A 98 -18.66 0.24 2.57
CA CYS A 98 -18.87 1.64 2.95
C CYS A 98 -19.16 1.77 4.45
N CYS A 99 -20.15 1.03 4.96
CA CYS A 99 -20.68 1.23 6.31
C CYS A 99 -19.74 0.76 7.44
N THR A 100 -18.90 -0.25 7.19
CA THR A 100 -17.99 -0.82 8.22
C THR A 100 -16.64 -0.13 8.30
N SER A 101 -16.44 0.94 7.52
CA SER A 101 -15.13 1.53 7.28
C SER A 101 -14.80 2.72 8.19
N TYR A 102 -15.34 2.79 9.42
CA TYR A 102 -15.12 3.92 10.36
C TYR A 102 -13.64 4.32 10.46
N ARG A 103 -12.76 3.33 10.58
CA ARG A 103 -11.32 3.59 10.59
C ARG A 103 -10.78 4.11 9.25
N ILE A 104 -11.25 3.61 8.12
CA ILE A 104 -10.82 4.11 6.82
C ILE A 104 -11.24 5.57 6.67
N HIS A 105 -12.47 5.92 7.03
CA HIS A 105 -12.92 7.32 7.08
C HIS A 105 -11.99 8.15 7.98
N SER A 106 -11.64 7.64 9.16
CA SER A 106 -10.70 8.30 10.07
C SER A 106 -9.28 8.45 9.47
N ILE A 107 -8.78 7.46 8.75
CA ILE A 107 -7.47 7.51 8.06
C ILE A 107 -7.46 8.59 6.97
N TYR A 108 -8.54 8.70 6.19
CA TYR A 108 -8.66 9.71 5.14
C TYR A 108 -8.92 11.09 5.73
N VAL A 109 -10.07 11.29 6.38
CA VAL A 109 -10.58 12.62 6.73
C VAL A 109 -9.99 13.13 8.05
N LEU A 110 -9.83 12.26 9.05
CA LEU A 110 -9.36 12.69 10.38
C LEU A 110 -7.85 12.57 10.56
N ARG A 111 -7.09 11.96 9.65
CA ARG A 111 -5.63 11.87 9.78
C ARG A 111 -4.89 12.36 8.55
N MET A 112 -5.56 12.39 7.39
CA MET A 112 -5.01 12.89 6.13
C MET A 112 -3.64 12.29 5.81
N PHE A 113 -3.54 10.98 5.99
CA PHE A 113 -2.32 10.24 5.72
C PHE A 113 -1.95 10.25 4.24
N ASN A 114 -0.67 10.06 3.91
CA ASN A 114 -0.27 9.87 2.52
C ASN A 114 -0.75 8.53 1.91
N ASP A 115 -1.09 7.54 2.74
CA ASP A 115 -1.60 6.23 2.30
C ASP A 115 -2.82 6.33 1.37
N PRO A 116 -3.90 7.09 1.70
CA PRO A 116 -4.97 7.46 0.79
C PRO A 116 -4.56 7.78 -0.65
N VAL A 117 -3.58 8.67 -0.85
CA VAL A 117 -3.15 9.12 -2.17
C VAL A 117 -2.49 7.96 -2.91
N ALA A 118 -1.57 7.25 -2.26
CA ALA A 118 -0.90 6.09 -2.84
C ALA A 118 -1.89 4.99 -3.24
N MET A 119 -2.87 4.69 -2.39
CA MET A 119 -3.87 3.66 -2.65
C MET A 119 -4.84 4.06 -3.78
N ALA A 120 -5.24 5.34 -3.89
CA ALA A 120 -6.05 5.83 -5.00
C ALA A 120 -5.35 5.63 -6.36
N LEU A 121 -4.07 6.04 -6.44
CA LEU A 121 -3.24 5.85 -7.64
C LEU A 121 -3.05 4.36 -7.95
N LEU A 122 -2.81 3.53 -6.93
CA LEU A 122 -2.72 2.09 -7.09
C LEU A 122 -4.01 1.48 -7.65
N TYR A 123 -5.18 1.77 -7.09
CA TYR A 123 -6.44 1.22 -7.62
C TYR A 123 -6.73 1.72 -9.04
N ALA A 124 -6.39 2.97 -9.35
CA ALA A 124 -6.48 3.47 -10.72
C ALA A 124 -5.54 2.71 -11.67
N SER A 125 -4.32 2.35 -11.24
CA SER A 125 -3.41 1.51 -12.03
C SER A 125 -3.96 0.10 -12.24
N VAL A 126 -4.55 -0.50 -11.21
CA VAL A 126 -5.25 -1.79 -11.31
C VAL A 126 -6.38 -1.72 -12.35
N LEU A 127 -7.19 -0.66 -12.34
CA LEU A 127 -8.25 -0.49 -13.33
C LEU A 127 -7.71 -0.39 -14.77
N LEU A 128 -6.52 0.19 -14.97
CA LEU A 128 -5.84 0.21 -16.27
C LEU A 128 -5.31 -1.17 -16.66
N PHE A 129 -4.77 -1.95 -15.72
CA PHE A 129 -4.37 -3.34 -15.98
C PHE A 129 -5.57 -4.21 -16.38
N LEU A 130 -6.73 -4.04 -15.73
CA LEU A 130 -7.97 -4.72 -16.14
C LEU A 130 -8.40 -4.35 -17.57
N LYS A 131 -8.11 -3.13 -18.01
CA LYS A 131 -8.37 -2.67 -19.39
C LYS A 131 -7.25 -3.03 -20.38
N GLN A 132 -6.30 -3.88 -19.98
CA GLN A 132 -5.13 -4.28 -20.79
C GLN A 132 -4.23 -3.09 -21.22
N ARG A 133 -4.33 -1.95 -20.52
CA ARG A 133 -3.51 -0.74 -20.77
C ARG A 133 -2.25 -0.77 -19.90
N TRP A 134 -1.40 -1.77 -20.13
CA TRP A 134 -0.26 -2.10 -19.27
C TRP A 134 0.72 -0.94 -19.03
N THR A 135 1.16 -0.24 -20.07
CA THR A 135 2.13 0.87 -19.92
C THR A 135 1.60 2.03 -19.10
N TYR A 136 0.36 2.47 -19.36
CA TYR A 136 -0.29 3.51 -18.55
C TYR A 136 -0.51 3.06 -17.11
N GLY A 137 -0.87 1.78 -16.92
CA GLY A 137 -0.97 1.19 -15.58
C GLY A 137 0.39 1.20 -14.86
N CYS A 138 1.49 0.86 -15.53
CA CYS A 138 2.84 0.89 -14.97
C CYS A 138 3.29 2.32 -14.59
N ILE A 139 3.00 3.32 -15.42
CA ILE A 139 3.26 4.73 -15.09
C ILE A 139 2.52 5.11 -13.80
N LEU A 140 1.22 4.84 -13.73
CA LEU A 140 0.40 5.20 -12.57
C LEU A 140 0.76 4.39 -11.31
N TYR A 141 1.15 3.13 -11.49
CA TYR A 141 1.69 2.29 -10.43
C TYR A 141 3.01 2.87 -9.89
N SER A 142 3.90 3.32 -10.76
CA SER A 142 5.15 3.98 -10.35
C SER A 142 4.87 5.30 -9.62
N LEU A 143 3.91 6.10 -10.08
CA LEU A 143 3.45 7.28 -9.33
C LEU A 143 2.96 6.90 -7.92
N ALA A 144 2.20 5.81 -7.77
CA ALA A 144 1.77 5.33 -6.47
C ALA A 144 2.96 4.93 -5.56
N VAL A 145 3.95 4.20 -6.11
CA VAL A 145 5.19 3.86 -5.40
C VAL A 145 5.97 5.11 -4.98
N SER A 146 5.97 6.15 -5.81
CA SER A 146 6.65 7.42 -5.51
C SER A 146 6.00 8.20 -4.35
N VAL A 147 4.74 7.94 -4.03
CA VAL A 147 4.09 8.50 -2.83
C VAL A 147 4.35 7.62 -1.62
N LYS A 148 4.27 6.29 -1.80
CA LYS A 148 4.52 5.34 -0.71
C LYS A 148 5.00 3.97 -1.19
N MET A 149 6.10 3.52 -0.60
CA MET A 149 6.77 2.27 -0.98
C MET A 149 5.96 0.99 -0.71
N ASN A 150 4.92 1.02 0.12
CA ASN A 150 4.09 -0.17 0.41
C ASN A 150 3.44 -0.75 -0.86
N VAL A 151 3.25 0.08 -1.89
CA VAL A 151 2.73 -0.34 -3.18
C VAL A 151 3.63 -1.40 -3.85
N LEU A 152 4.92 -1.47 -3.50
CA LEU A 152 5.84 -2.51 -3.98
C LEU A 152 5.41 -3.93 -3.62
N LEU A 153 4.54 -4.12 -2.62
CA LEU A 153 4.00 -5.45 -2.27
C LEU A 153 3.19 -6.09 -3.42
N PHE A 154 2.75 -5.30 -4.40
CA PHE A 154 2.07 -5.78 -5.61
C PHE A 154 3.05 -6.10 -6.77
N ALA A 155 4.32 -5.70 -6.67
CA ALA A 155 5.31 -5.82 -7.75
C ALA A 155 5.55 -7.28 -8.20
N PRO A 156 5.66 -8.29 -7.32
CA PRO A 156 5.88 -9.67 -7.74
C PRO A 156 4.78 -10.19 -8.67
N ALA A 157 3.50 -9.95 -8.32
CA ALA A 157 2.38 -10.31 -9.18
C ALA A 157 2.35 -9.50 -10.47
N LEU A 158 2.56 -8.17 -10.40
CA LEU A 158 2.59 -7.33 -11.59
C LEU A 158 3.67 -7.79 -12.59
N PHE A 159 4.85 -8.18 -12.10
CA PHE A 159 5.92 -8.71 -12.94
C PHE A 159 5.51 -9.99 -13.67
N VAL A 160 4.92 -10.96 -12.96
CA VAL A 160 4.41 -12.19 -13.57
C VAL A 160 3.31 -11.91 -14.60
N LEU A 161 2.39 -11.00 -14.28
CA LEU A 161 1.31 -10.59 -15.18
C LEU A 161 1.87 -9.94 -16.46
N LEU A 162 2.86 -9.05 -16.34
CA LEU A 162 3.50 -8.41 -17.50
C LEU A 162 4.22 -9.43 -18.37
N LEU A 163 5.05 -10.29 -17.77
CA LEU A 163 5.80 -11.31 -18.50
C LEU A 163 4.88 -12.18 -19.37
N VAL A 164 3.75 -12.60 -18.80
CA VAL A 164 2.80 -13.49 -19.48
C VAL A 164 1.89 -12.75 -20.45
N SER A 165 1.43 -11.54 -20.12
CA SER A 165 0.45 -10.82 -20.96
C SER A 165 1.10 -10.13 -22.15
N VAL A 166 2.23 -9.45 -21.93
CA VAL A 166 2.88 -8.60 -22.95
C VAL A 166 4.22 -9.13 -23.46
N GLY A 167 4.78 -10.17 -22.82
CA GLY A 167 6.05 -10.77 -23.21
C GLY A 167 7.28 -10.01 -22.68
N TYR A 168 8.48 -10.60 -22.87
CA TYR A 168 9.72 -10.10 -22.27
C TYR A 168 10.09 -8.68 -22.68
N CYS A 169 10.11 -8.39 -24.00
CA CYS A 169 10.54 -7.08 -24.50
C CYS A 169 9.65 -5.93 -23.99
N ARG A 170 8.32 -6.10 -24.06
CA ARG A 170 7.38 -5.08 -23.55
C ARG A 170 7.40 -5.01 -22.02
N THR A 171 7.63 -6.13 -21.34
CA THR A 171 7.82 -6.12 -19.88
C THR A 171 9.04 -5.28 -19.50
N PHE A 172 10.16 -5.47 -20.20
CA PHE A 172 11.36 -4.67 -19.99
C PHE A 172 11.07 -3.17 -20.22
N ILE A 173 10.41 -2.81 -21.33
CA ILE A 173 10.00 -1.42 -21.59
C ILE A 173 9.14 -0.86 -20.46
N ASN A 174 8.13 -1.61 -20.00
CA ASN A 174 7.25 -1.16 -18.91
C ASN A 174 8.00 -0.97 -17.58
N ILE A 175 8.96 -1.85 -17.27
CA ILE A 175 9.83 -1.70 -16.09
C ILE A 175 10.73 -0.48 -16.24
N CYS A 176 11.31 -0.25 -17.42
CA CYS A 176 12.08 0.96 -17.71
C CYS A 176 11.21 2.21 -17.58
N CYS A 177 9.95 2.19 -18.01
CA CYS A 177 9.00 3.28 -17.79
C CYS A 177 8.77 3.54 -16.29
N CYS A 178 8.57 2.49 -15.48
CA CYS A 178 8.46 2.64 -14.03
C CYS A 178 9.71 3.29 -13.43
N ALA A 179 10.91 2.82 -13.81
CA ALA A 179 12.17 3.35 -13.35
C ALA A 179 12.38 4.81 -13.78
N PHE A 180 12.04 5.15 -15.02
CA PHE A 180 12.10 6.51 -15.53
C PHE A 180 11.23 7.48 -14.72
N VAL A 181 10.01 7.08 -14.36
CA VAL A 181 9.14 7.90 -13.48
C VAL A 181 9.81 8.13 -12.12
N GLN A 182 10.41 7.11 -11.51
CA GLN A 182 11.12 7.27 -10.23
C GLN A 182 12.33 8.19 -10.35
N LEU A 183 13.13 8.04 -11.42
CA LEU A 183 14.29 8.89 -11.69
C LEU A 183 13.87 10.34 -11.94
N LEU A 184 12.82 10.57 -12.72
CA LEU A 184 12.33 11.91 -13.04
C LEU A 184 11.85 12.64 -11.78
N LEU A 185 11.04 11.99 -10.95
CA LEU A 185 10.54 12.57 -9.70
C LEU A 185 11.66 12.73 -8.66
N GLY A 186 12.55 11.75 -8.57
CA GLY A 186 13.67 11.74 -7.62
C GLY A 186 14.86 12.62 -8.05
N LEU A 187 14.92 13.08 -9.30
CA LEU A 187 16.07 13.78 -9.88
C LEU A 187 16.63 14.91 -9.01
N PRO A 188 15.84 15.87 -8.49
CA PRO A 188 16.39 16.94 -7.67
C PRO A 188 17.09 16.43 -6.40
N PHE A 189 16.60 15.36 -5.81
CA PHE A 189 17.17 14.75 -4.60
C PHE A 189 18.38 13.87 -4.92
N LEU A 190 18.34 13.16 -6.04
CA LEU A 190 19.43 12.33 -6.54
C LEU A 190 20.65 13.16 -6.94
N LEU A 191 20.45 14.37 -7.48
CA LEU A 191 21.54 15.28 -7.81
C LEU A 191 22.18 15.92 -6.57
N THR A 192 21.42 16.10 -5.49
CA THR A 192 21.92 16.69 -4.24
C THR A 192 22.60 15.64 -3.36
N ASN A 193 21.93 14.54 -3.05
CA ASN A 193 22.48 13.48 -2.21
C ASN A 193 21.79 12.12 -2.50
N PRO A 194 22.31 11.33 -3.46
CA PRO A 194 21.64 10.11 -3.93
C PRO A 194 21.60 9.02 -2.85
N VAL A 195 22.65 8.89 -2.04
CA VAL A 195 22.72 7.90 -0.95
C VAL A 195 21.68 8.22 0.12
N SER A 196 21.60 9.49 0.53
CA SER A 196 20.60 9.96 1.50
C SER A 196 19.18 9.75 0.98
N TYR A 197 18.91 10.11 -0.27
CA TYR A 197 17.59 9.90 -0.88
C TYR A 197 17.20 8.41 -0.87
N VAL A 198 18.00 7.53 -1.46
CA VAL A 198 17.65 6.11 -1.60
C VAL A 198 17.47 5.41 -0.25
N THR A 199 18.42 5.59 0.67
CA THR A 199 18.39 4.90 1.97
C THR A 199 17.25 5.38 2.88
N ARG A 200 16.84 6.64 2.75
CA ARG A 200 15.83 7.25 3.61
C ARG A 200 14.43 7.14 3.02
N ALA A 201 14.25 7.40 1.72
CA ALA A 201 12.98 7.25 1.01
C ALA A 201 12.50 5.78 0.98
N PHE A 202 13.43 4.83 0.78
CA PHE A 202 13.16 3.39 0.71
C PHE A 202 13.83 2.65 1.88
N ASN A 203 13.46 3.04 3.10
CA ASN A 203 14.08 2.47 4.30
C ASN A 203 13.51 1.09 4.65
N PHE A 204 14.13 0.03 4.11
CA PHE A 204 13.79 -1.37 4.39
C PHE A 204 14.24 -1.86 5.77
N GLY A 205 15.24 -1.21 6.38
CA GLY A 205 15.78 -1.57 7.70
C GLY A 205 14.98 -1.04 8.88
N ARG A 206 13.92 -0.25 8.65
CA ARG A 206 13.17 0.42 9.71
C ARG A 206 12.50 -0.58 10.64
N VAL A 207 12.83 -0.49 11.93
CA VAL A 207 12.14 -1.18 13.03
C VAL A 207 11.18 -0.20 13.67
N PHE A 208 9.89 -0.54 13.71
CA PHE A 208 8.90 0.23 14.47
C PHE A 208 8.89 -0.24 15.93
N MET A 209 8.46 0.62 16.84
CA MET A 209 8.33 0.24 18.26
C MET A 209 7.26 -0.85 18.42
N HIS A 210 7.54 -1.84 19.26
CA HIS A 210 6.64 -2.97 19.50
C HIS A 210 5.24 -2.52 19.97
N LYS A 211 5.15 -1.43 20.75
CA LYS A 211 3.86 -0.86 21.20
C LYS A 211 2.88 -0.50 20.07
N TRP A 212 3.38 -0.26 18.87
CA TRP A 212 2.56 0.14 17.73
C TRP A 212 2.20 -1.01 16.78
N THR A 213 2.74 -2.21 16.99
CA THR A 213 2.42 -3.36 16.15
C THR A 213 1.07 -3.96 16.54
N VAL A 214 0.30 -4.37 15.54
CA VAL A 214 -1.02 -5.00 15.73
C VAL A 214 -0.95 -6.50 15.54
N ASN A 215 -0.28 -6.96 14.48
CA ASN A 215 -0.26 -8.37 14.09
C ASN A 215 0.57 -9.26 15.03
N TRP A 216 1.67 -8.74 15.56
CA TRP A 216 2.58 -9.48 16.44
C TRP A 216 2.51 -9.02 17.89
N ARG A 217 1.43 -8.35 18.30
CA ARG A 217 1.29 -7.74 19.63
C ARG A 217 1.36 -8.75 20.78
N PHE A 218 1.10 -10.01 20.50
CA PHE A 218 1.17 -11.12 21.44
C PHE A 218 2.60 -11.61 21.71
N LEU A 219 3.59 -11.23 20.88
CA LEU A 219 4.99 -11.60 21.09
C LEU A 219 5.64 -10.67 22.12
N PRO A 220 6.65 -11.14 22.88
CA PRO A 220 7.48 -10.25 23.69
C PRO A 220 8.29 -9.31 22.80
N GLU A 221 8.61 -8.12 23.31
CA GLU A 221 9.33 -7.08 22.56
C GLU A 221 10.72 -7.55 22.08
N GLU A 222 11.41 -8.35 22.90
CA GLU A 222 12.71 -8.94 22.56
C GLU A 222 12.63 -9.82 21.31
N ALA A 223 11.60 -10.67 21.21
CA ALA A 223 11.40 -11.53 20.05
C ALA A 223 11.01 -10.71 18.81
N PHE A 224 10.23 -9.64 18.99
CA PHE A 224 9.78 -8.77 17.90
C PHE A 224 10.93 -7.97 17.25
N VAL A 225 11.86 -7.45 18.07
CA VAL A 225 12.99 -6.66 17.59
C VAL A 225 14.11 -7.55 17.01
N ASN A 226 14.13 -8.84 17.36
CA ASN A 226 15.15 -9.79 16.93
C ASN A 226 15.32 -9.85 15.40
N SER A 227 16.56 -9.73 14.92
CA SER A 227 16.92 -9.81 13.50
C SER A 227 16.61 -11.18 12.88
N TRP A 228 16.73 -12.27 13.64
CA TRP A 228 16.37 -13.61 13.17
C TRP A 228 14.88 -13.73 12.85
N PHE A 229 14.03 -13.15 13.71
CA PHE A 229 12.59 -13.10 13.46
C PHE A 229 12.28 -12.36 12.15
N HIS A 230 12.93 -11.23 11.90
CA HIS A 230 12.81 -10.50 10.64
C HIS A 230 13.25 -11.34 9.43
N MET A 231 14.39 -12.02 9.51
CA MET A 231 14.91 -12.87 8.42
C MET A 231 13.99 -14.06 8.13
N ILE A 232 13.43 -14.70 9.16
CA ILE A 232 12.45 -15.78 9.01
C ILE A 232 11.20 -15.28 8.29
N LEU A 233 10.64 -14.15 8.72
CA LEU A 233 9.48 -13.54 8.05
C LEU A 233 9.76 -13.22 6.58
N LEU A 234 10.95 -12.69 6.28
CA LEU A 234 11.37 -12.39 4.91
C LEU A 234 11.52 -13.66 4.06
N ALA A 235 12.12 -14.72 4.62
CA ALA A 235 12.26 -16.01 3.94
C ALA A 235 10.89 -16.65 3.67
N MET A 236 9.97 -16.60 4.64
CA MET A 236 8.61 -17.10 4.48
C MET A 236 7.85 -16.29 3.42
N HIS A 237 7.99 -14.96 3.43
CA HIS A 237 7.39 -14.08 2.42
C HIS A 237 7.83 -14.48 1.00
N GLY A 238 9.14 -14.59 0.76
CA GLY A 238 9.68 -15.00 -0.54
C GLY A 238 9.23 -16.41 -0.95
N SER A 239 9.24 -17.36 -0.02
CA SER A 239 8.79 -18.73 -0.27
C SER A 239 7.32 -18.80 -0.68
N PHE A 240 6.45 -18.05 0.00
CA PHE A 240 5.02 -18.01 -0.33
C PHE A 240 4.77 -17.30 -1.66
N LEU A 241 5.49 -16.23 -1.97
CA LEU A 241 5.39 -15.57 -3.29
C LEU A 241 5.77 -16.54 -4.42
N LEU A 242 6.88 -17.26 -4.29
CA LEU A 242 7.30 -18.25 -5.27
C LEU A 242 6.29 -19.39 -5.41
N TRP A 243 5.76 -19.88 -4.28
CA TRP A 243 4.75 -20.92 -4.27
C TRP A 243 3.45 -20.47 -4.97
N PHE A 244 2.96 -19.26 -4.68
CA PHE A 244 1.76 -18.70 -5.34
C PHE A 244 1.99 -18.41 -6.82
N ALA A 245 3.15 -17.86 -7.18
CA ALA A 245 3.52 -17.63 -8.56
C ALA A 245 3.50 -18.95 -9.36
N ALA A 246 4.13 -20.00 -8.82
CA ALA A 246 4.19 -21.31 -9.46
C ALA A 246 2.83 -22.02 -9.54
N THR A 247 2.05 -22.04 -8.46
CA THR A 247 0.88 -22.91 -8.36
C THR A 247 -0.45 -22.24 -8.69
N LYS A 248 -0.56 -20.91 -8.51
CA LYS A 248 -1.81 -20.18 -8.67
C LYS A 248 -1.75 -19.19 -9.83
N TRP A 249 -0.77 -18.30 -9.86
CA TRP A 249 -0.71 -17.23 -10.87
C TRP A 249 -0.39 -17.78 -12.26
N LEU A 250 0.53 -18.76 -12.35
CA LEU A 250 0.90 -19.42 -13.60
C LEU A 250 0.08 -20.69 -13.91
N ARG A 251 -0.95 -21.02 -13.11
CA ARG A 251 -1.70 -22.27 -13.25
C ARG A 251 -2.29 -22.45 -14.65
N TYR A 252 -2.96 -21.43 -15.16
CA TYR A 252 -3.66 -21.50 -16.44
C TYR A 252 -2.69 -21.49 -17.62
N VAL A 253 -1.59 -20.75 -17.51
CA VAL A 253 -0.48 -20.78 -18.48
C VAL A 253 0.11 -22.19 -18.59
N ARG A 254 0.35 -22.86 -17.45
CA ARG A 254 0.88 -24.24 -17.43
C ARG A 254 -0.06 -25.24 -18.09
N VAL A 255 -1.37 -25.15 -17.81
CA VAL A 255 -2.36 -26.06 -18.41
C VAL A 255 -2.42 -25.89 -19.94
N CYS A 256 -2.31 -24.65 -20.45
CA CYS A 256 -2.23 -24.40 -21.89
C CYS A 256 -0.93 -24.89 -22.53
N LEU A 257 0.17 -24.95 -21.76
CA LEU A 257 1.49 -25.40 -22.22
C LEU A 257 1.65 -26.94 -22.18
N CYS A 258 0.99 -27.64 -21.26
CA CYS A 258 1.13 -29.10 -21.09
C CYS A 258 0.87 -29.95 -22.36
N PRO A 259 -0.09 -29.61 -23.25
CA PRO A 259 -0.26 -30.32 -24.51
C PRO A 259 0.88 -30.06 -25.50
N ILE A 260 1.48 -28.86 -25.49
CA ILE A 260 2.53 -28.43 -26.42
C ILE A 260 3.86 -29.11 -26.07
N PHE A 261 4.18 -29.24 -24.78
CA PHE A 261 5.41 -29.90 -24.31
C PHE A 261 5.45 -31.42 -24.52
N ARG A 262 4.33 -32.07 -24.88
CA ARG A 262 4.32 -33.49 -25.29
C ARG A 262 4.76 -33.71 -26.74
N CYS A 263 4.83 -32.65 -27.55
CA CYS A 263 5.26 -32.72 -28.94
C CYS A 263 6.62 -32.04 -29.11
N ASN A 264 7.68 -32.84 -28.99
CA ASN A 264 9.06 -32.54 -29.35
C ASN A 264 9.83 -31.43 -28.61
N LEU A 265 11.09 -31.79 -28.38
CA LEU A 265 12.12 -31.16 -27.59
C LEU A 265 12.67 -29.89 -28.27
N SER A 266 12.11 -28.74 -27.94
CA SER A 266 12.86 -27.48 -27.91
C SER A 266 12.25 -26.59 -26.84
N LEU A 267 13.03 -26.30 -25.81
CA LEU A 267 12.69 -25.42 -24.69
C LEU A 267 12.68 -23.96 -25.15
N HIS A 268 12.07 -23.68 -26.31
CA HIS A 268 11.66 -22.33 -26.62
C HIS A 268 10.54 -22.00 -25.65
N PHE A 269 10.81 -21.08 -24.73
CA PHE A 269 9.80 -20.25 -24.08
C PHE A 269 9.06 -19.49 -25.19
N ALA A 270 8.24 -20.20 -25.98
CA ALA A 270 7.29 -19.59 -26.87
C ALA A 270 6.38 -18.78 -25.95
N VAL A 271 6.57 -17.46 -25.99
CA VAL A 271 5.81 -16.50 -25.21
C VAL A 271 4.36 -16.63 -25.69
N ILE A 272 3.60 -17.49 -25.03
CA ILE A 272 2.16 -17.52 -25.22
C ILE A 272 1.65 -16.23 -24.59
N HIS A 273 1.27 -15.28 -25.44
CA HIS A 273 0.51 -14.10 -25.03
C HIS A 273 -0.83 -14.58 -24.47
N TYR A 274 -0.89 -14.72 -23.15
CA TYR A 274 -2.10 -15.15 -22.46
C TYR A 274 -2.89 -13.94 -21.98
N PHE A 275 -4.15 -13.87 -22.40
CA PHE A 275 -5.08 -12.84 -21.94
C PHE A 275 -5.72 -13.28 -20.64
N PHE A 276 -5.21 -12.76 -19.51
CA PHE A 276 -5.82 -13.00 -18.21
C PHE A 276 -7.23 -12.41 -18.15
N THR A 277 -8.12 -13.16 -17.51
CA THR A 277 -9.42 -12.67 -17.06
C THR A 277 -9.24 -11.62 -15.97
N PHE A 278 -10.25 -10.77 -15.78
CA PHE A 278 -10.22 -9.74 -14.73
C PHE A 278 -10.02 -10.34 -13.33
N GLN A 279 -10.58 -11.52 -13.07
CA GLN A 279 -10.44 -12.19 -11.78
C GLN A 279 -9.01 -12.66 -11.53
N GLU A 280 -8.30 -13.13 -12.56
CA GLU A 280 -6.92 -13.62 -12.41
C GLU A 280 -5.94 -12.48 -12.13
N ILE A 281 -6.09 -11.36 -12.84
CA ILE A 281 -5.30 -10.14 -12.59
C ILE A 281 -5.48 -9.68 -11.14
N LEU A 282 -6.73 -9.54 -10.68
CA LEU A 282 -7.03 -9.14 -9.31
C LEU A 282 -6.54 -10.15 -8.29
N PHE A 283 -6.71 -11.44 -8.55
CA PHE A 283 -6.23 -12.49 -7.67
C PHE A 283 -4.73 -12.45 -7.50
N ALA A 284 -3.96 -12.32 -8.58
CA ALA A 284 -2.50 -12.20 -8.49
C ALA A 284 -2.09 -10.95 -7.69
N MET A 285 -2.60 -9.78 -8.07
CA MET A 285 -2.27 -8.50 -7.42
C MET A 285 -2.63 -8.51 -5.93
N PHE A 286 -3.85 -8.93 -5.58
CA PHE A 286 -4.33 -8.88 -4.19
C PHE A 286 -3.68 -9.95 -3.31
N THR A 287 -3.40 -11.15 -3.84
CA THR A 287 -2.69 -12.18 -3.07
C THR A 287 -1.22 -11.81 -2.85
N SER A 288 -0.54 -11.19 -3.82
CA SER A 288 0.83 -10.68 -3.63
C SER A 288 0.90 -9.68 -2.48
N ASN A 289 -0.01 -8.70 -2.47
CA ASN A 289 -0.11 -7.73 -1.38
C ASN A 289 -0.42 -8.41 -0.04
N PHE A 290 -1.41 -9.31 -0.01
CA PHE A 290 -1.82 -9.99 1.22
C PHE A 290 -0.70 -10.84 1.83
N ILE A 291 0.08 -11.55 1.00
CA ILE A 291 1.28 -12.28 1.43
C ILE A 291 2.29 -11.29 2.06
N GLY A 292 2.47 -10.12 1.46
CA GLY A 292 3.27 -9.03 2.04
C GLY A 292 2.78 -8.56 3.41
N ILE A 293 1.48 -8.33 3.55
CA ILE A 293 0.85 -7.91 4.81
C ILE A 293 1.01 -9.00 5.88
N ALA A 294 0.74 -10.26 5.54
CA ALA A 294 0.78 -11.39 6.47
C ALA A 294 2.17 -11.60 7.08
N PHE A 295 3.22 -11.45 6.28
CA PHE A 295 4.61 -11.59 6.73
C PHE A 295 5.28 -10.26 7.12
N SER A 296 4.52 -9.16 7.16
CA SER A 296 5.07 -7.88 7.62
C SER A 296 5.43 -7.96 9.10
N ARG A 297 6.66 -7.57 9.46
CA ARG A 297 7.07 -7.52 10.89
C ARG A 297 6.25 -6.50 11.67
N THR A 298 5.84 -5.38 11.08
CA THR A 298 5.05 -4.38 11.81
C THR A 298 3.86 -3.97 11.00
N LEU A 299 2.67 -4.19 11.55
CA LEU A 299 1.44 -3.65 11.02
C LEU A 299 0.92 -2.56 11.96
N HIS A 300 1.06 -1.29 11.56
CA HIS A 300 0.41 -0.19 12.26
C HIS A 300 -1.03 -0.07 11.81
N TYR A 301 -1.86 0.46 12.70
CA TYR A 301 -3.25 0.77 12.47
C TYR A 301 -3.58 1.58 11.20
N GLN A 302 -2.63 2.39 10.71
CA GLN A 302 -2.78 3.19 9.49
C GLN A 302 -2.65 2.34 8.21
N PHE A 303 -1.91 1.23 8.28
CA PHE A 303 -1.65 0.33 7.15
C PHE A 303 -2.86 -0.52 6.79
N TYR A 304 -3.92 -0.44 7.59
CA TYR A 304 -5.18 -1.10 7.32
C TYR A 304 -5.76 -0.76 5.94
N VAL A 305 -5.57 0.48 5.49
CA VAL A 305 -6.00 0.93 4.16
C VAL A 305 -5.29 0.21 3.00
N TRP A 306 -4.13 -0.42 3.24
CA TRP A 306 -3.34 -1.11 2.21
C TRP A 306 -4.02 -2.37 1.66
N TYR A 307 -4.89 -2.99 2.45
CA TYR A 307 -5.50 -4.26 2.10
C TYR A 307 -7.00 -4.33 2.38
N TYR A 308 -7.59 -3.35 3.08
CA TYR A 308 -9.01 -3.35 3.39
C TYR A 308 -9.91 -3.63 2.18
N HIS A 309 -9.78 -2.84 1.11
CA HIS A 309 -10.64 -2.99 -0.07
C HIS A 309 -10.33 -4.25 -0.88
N THR A 310 -9.21 -4.94 -0.62
CA THR A 310 -8.87 -6.19 -1.30
C THR A 310 -9.44 -7.42 -0.59
N LEU A 311 -9.75 -7.32 0.71
CA LEU A 311 -10.24 -8.44 1.52
C LEU A 311 -11.50 -9.08 0.96
N PRO A 312 -12.58 -8.35 0.59
CA PRO A 312 -13.80 -9.00 0.12
C PRO A 312 -13.55 -9.86 -1.12
N PHE A 313 -12.80 -9.36 -2.09
CA PHE A 313 -12.43 -10.17 -3.24
C PHE A 313 -11.69 -11.46 -2.83
N LEU A 314 -10.70 -11.37 -1.94
CA LEU A 314 -9.93 -12.54 -1.48
C LEU A 314 -10.80 -13.56 -0.74
N PHE A 315 -11.68 -13.10 0.14
CA PHE A 315 -12.64 -13.97 0.84
C PHE A 315 -13.55 -14.72 -0.12
N TRP A 316 -14.07 -14.05 -1.16
CA TRP A 316 -14.94 -14.68 -2.15
C TRP A 316 -14.23 -15.67 -3.09
N LYS A 317 -12.90 -15.65 -3.15
CA LYS A 317 -12.10 -16.63 -3.90
C LYS A 317 -11.71 -17.86 -3.07
N THR A 318 -12.05 -17.92 -1.79
CA THR A 318 -11.87 -19.13 -0.96
C THR A 318 -12.89 -20.21 -1.32
N SER A 319 -12.55 -21.47 -1.06
CA SER A 319 -13.44 -22.63 -1.27
C SER A 319 -14.45 -22.86 -0.15
N TYR A 320 -14.57 -21.92 0.80
CA TYR A 320 -15.49 -22.05 1.92
C TYR A 320 -16.95 -22.03 1.45
N SER A 321 -17.81 -22.79 2.14
CA SER A 321 -19.25 -22.76 1.89
C SER A 321 -19.79 -21.34 2.06
N SER A 322 -20.89 -20.99 1.40
CA SER A 322 -21.45 -19.63 1.48
C SER A 322 -21.68 -19.20 2.93
N VAL A 323 -22.20 -20.09 3.80
CA VAL A 323 -22.44 -19.81 5.22
C VAL A 323 -21.15 -19.49 5.97
N VAL A 324 -20.08 -20.26 5.74
CA VAL A 324 -18.77 -19.99 6.37
C VAL A 324 -18.17 -18.71 5.82
N ARG A 325 -18.30 -18.43 4.52
CA ARG A 325 -17.86 -17.15 3.94
C ARG A 325 -18.53 -15.95 4.60
N TYR A 326 -19.83 -16.01 4.85
CA TYR A 326 -20.54 -14.91 5.55
C TYR A 326 -20.12 -14.80 7.01
N LYS A 327 -20.05 -15.91 7.76
CA LYS A 327 -19.64 -15.88 9.16
C LYS A 327 -18.21 -15.39 9.35
N GLU A 328 -17.29 -15.81 8.49
CA GLU A 328 -15.90 -15.35 8.50
C GLU A 328 -15.77 -13.90 8.03
N PHE A 329 -16.56 -13.48 7.03
CA PHE A 329 -16.61 -12.08 6.61
C PHE A 329 -17.14 -11.18 7.72
N GLU A 330 -18.23 -11.58 8.38
CA GLU A 330 -18.79 -10.90 9.55
C GLU A 330 -17.81 -10.89 10.72
N ALA A 331 -17.18 -12.02 11.07
CA ALA A 331 -16.16 -12.09 12.11
C ALA A 331 -14.95 -11.20 11.78
N THR A 332 -14.54 -11.16 10.51
CA THR A 332 -13.48 -10.25 10.03
C THR A 332 -13.92 -8.81 10.21
N LEU A 333 -15.14 -8.44 9.78
CA LEU A 333 -15.73 -7.11 9.98
C LEU A 333 -15.85 -6.73 11.46
N VAL A 334 -16.23 -7.66 12.33
CA VAL A 334 -16.37 -7.45 13.78
C VAL A 334 -15.00 -7.28 14.42
N VAL A 335 -14.00 -8.10 14.10
CA VAL A 335 -12.61 -7.91 14.56
C VAL A 335 -12.04 -6.59 14.05
N ILE A 336 -12.37 -6.21 12.82
CA ILE A 336 -12.01 -4.93 12.20
C ILE A 336 -12.69 -3.73 12.89
N CYS A 337 -13.95 -3.87 13.29
CA CYS A 337 -14.71 -2.79 13.91
C CYS A 337 -14.43 -2.67 15.42
N TYR A 338 -14.18 -3.78 16.13
CA TYR A 338 -14.08 -3.82 17.61
C TYR A 338 -12.66 -3.94 18.16
N LYS A 339 -11.77 -4.77 17.60
CA LYS A 339 -10.39 -4.92 18.15
C LYS A 339 -9.42 -3.80 17.74
N ILE A 340 -9.89 -2.92 16.87
CA ILE A 340 -9.09 -1.87 16.24
C ILE A 340 -9.49 -0.45 16.74
N VAL A 341 -10.48 -0.38 17.64
CA VAL A 341 -10.63 0.75 18.55
C VAL A 341 -9.55 0.58 19.62
N PRO A 342 -8.61 1.53 19.80
CA PRO A 342 -7.81 1.47 21.01
C PRO A 342 -8.82 1.62 22.16
N VAL A 343 -8.92 0.59 23.01
CA VAL A 343 -9.28 0.82 24.42
C VAL A 343 -8.45 2.01 24.82
N HIS A 344 -9.09 3.13 25.17
CA HIS A 344 -8.43 4.35 25.59
C HIS A 344 -7.26 3.99 26.51
N GLN A 345 -6.04 4.02 25.99
CA GLN A 345 -4.89 4.08 26.87
C GLN A 345 -4.92 5.52 27.37
N GLU A 346 -5.33 5.67 28.62
CA GLU A 346 -5.08 6.85 29.42
C GLU A 346 -3.63 7.28 29.18
N VAL A 347 -3.45 8.32 28.37
CA VAL A 347 -2.21 9.07 28.34
C VAL A 347 -2.21 9.86 29.64
N LYS A 348 -1.80 9.23 30.74
CA LYS A 348 -1.31 9.96 31.90
C LYS A 348 -0.01 10.62 31.48
N HIS A 349 -0.10 11.87 31.00
CA HIS A 349 1.06 12.73 30.90
C HIS A 349 1.64 12.92 32.32
N PRO A 350 2.93 12.60 32.58
CA PRO A 350 3.52 12.78 33.90
C PRO A 350 3.88 14.24 34.24
N PHE A 351 3.55 15.20 33.37
CA PHE A 351 3.87 16.61 33.59
C PHE A 351 2.68 17.51 33.22
N SER A 352 1.78 17.69 34.16
CA SER A 352 0.85 18.82 34.22
C SER A 352 0.75 19.23 35.69
N PRO A 353 1.47 20.28 36.14
CA PRO A 353 1.21 20.82 37.47
C PRO A 353 -0.24 21.31 37.49
N ARG A 354 -1.06 20.71 38.35
CA ARG A 354 -2.42 21.18 38.61
C ARG A 354 -2.29 22.58 39.20
N LEU A 355 -2.70 23.60 38.44
CA LEU A 355 -3.04 24.88 39.03
C LEU A 355 -4.26 24.65 39.94
N PRO A 356 -4.18 24.95 41.24
CA PRO A 356 -5.33 24.87 42.10
C PRO A 356 -6.30 26.01 41.73
N ILE A 357 -7.53 25.62 41.44
CA ILE A 357 -8.66 26.54 41.36
C ILE A 357 -8.96 26.98 42.79
N VAL A 358 -8.79 28.26 43.07
CA VAL A 358 -9.51 29.03 44.11
C VAL A 358 -10.09 30.25 43.43
#